data_AF-A0A8T7A892-F1
#
_entry.id   AF-A0A8T7A892-F1
#
_cell.length_a   1.000
_cell.length_b   1.000
_cell.length_c   1.000
_cell.angle_alpha   90.00
_cell.angle_beta   90.00
_cell.angle_gamma   90.00
#
_symmetry.space_group_name_H-M   'P 1'
#
loop_
_entity.id
_entity.type
_entity.pdbx_description
1 polymer ?
#
loop_
_entity_poly.entity_id
_entity_poly.type
_entity_poly.pdbx_seq_one_letter_code
_entity_poly.pdbx_strand_id
1 'polypeptide(L)'
;MSEVRQKILTASGRSIVMLYDSRWQGKILPVYFDPDHWQASPDTEILAKGRGTTYKVQCEFDRHAWVLRQYRRGGLFGRVIKQSYFFSGESRVRSFAEWRLLQSLREQDLPVPEPVAAMYFRLGPYYRAAILTRYIPETRTLSQLLSKQGNIPWSGIATAIHQLHRAGLIHGDLNAHNILIDKNDSVTVIDLDKSGYLPGIDLSSQHRANLERLQRSVNKVSTRPEQTQQKDWDEFISAYRNS
;
A
#
# COMPACT_ATOMS: atom_id res chain seq x y z
N MET A 1 5.81 16.37 9.90
CA MET A 1 6.37 17.18 8.78
C MET A 1 5.21 17.87 8.04
N SER A 2 5.40 18.97 7.29
CA SER A 2 4.25 19.71 6.70
C SER A 2 3.80 19.16 5.35
N GLU A 3 2.50 18.89 5.22
CA GLU A 3 1.81 18.55 3.97
C GLU A 3 1.83 19.73 2.98
N VAL A 4 2.22 19.48 1.74
CA VAL A 4 2.16 20.44 0.62
C VAL A 4 1.15 19.95 -0.42
N ARG A 5 0.20 20.82 -0.75
CA ARG A 5 -0.80 20.61 -1.79
C ARG A 5 -0.56 21.53 -2.96
N GLN A 6 -0.29 20.96 -4.14
CA GLN A 6 -0.05 21.71 -5.37
C GLN A 6 -1.12 21.42 -6.41
N LYS A 7 -1.71 22.46 -7.00
CA LYS A 7 -2.67 22.36 -8.11
C LYS A 7 -2.06 22.95 -9.37
N ILE A 8 -2.11 22.19 -10.46
CA ILE A 8 -1.62 22.58 -11.79
C ILE A 8 -2.80 22.52 -12.76
N LEU A 9 -2.96 23.56 -13.57
CA LEU A 9 -3.94 23.62 -14.66
C LEU A 9 -3.25 23.26 -15.97
N THR A 10 -3.78 22.29 -16.70
CA THR A 10 -3.28 21.93 -18.02
C THR A 10 -3.81 22.92 -19.06
N ALA A 11 -3.15 23.02 -20.21
CA ALA A 11 -3.62 23.80 -21.36
C ALA A 11 -5.04 23.40 -21.83
N SER A 12 -5.46 22.17 -21.53
CA SER A 12 -6.82 21.65 -21.80
C SER A 12 -7.85 21.97 -20.72
N GLY A 13 -7.54 22.85 -19.76
CA GLY A 13 -8.43 23.25 -18.67
C GLY A 13 -8.66 22.17 -17.60
N ARG A 14 -7.88 21.09 -17.61
CA ARG A 14 -7.97 20.01 -16.61
C ARG A 14 -7.09 20.34 -15.42
N SER A 15 -7.45 19.83 -14.25
CA SER A 15 -6.65 20.02 -13.03
C SER A 15 -5.94 18.75 -12.62
N ILE A 16 -4.63 18.87 -12.46
CA ILE A 16 -3.77 17.91 -11.75
C ILE A 16 -3.60 18.46 -10.34
N VAL A 17 -3.79 17.61 -9.34
CA VAL A 17 -3.53 17.98 -7.95
C VAL A 17 -2.60 16.94 -7.35
N MET A 18 -1.54 17.42 -6.72
CA MET A 18 -0.52 16.62 -6.07
C MET A 18 -0.50 16.92 -4.57
N LEU A 19 -0.18 15.91 -3.80
CA LEU A 19 0.00 15.93 -2.35
C LEU A 19 1.35 15.29 -2.03
N TYR A 20 2.19 15.95 -1.26
CA TYR A 20 3.49 15.42 -0.87
C TYR A 20 4.02 16.15 0.36
N ASP A 21 5.07 15.60 0.97
CA ASP A 21 5.77 16.25 2.06
C ASP A 21 6.59 17.45 1.55
N SER A 22 6.62 18.56 2.30
CA SER A 22 7.45 19.75 2.05
C SER A 22 8.90 19.48 1.63
N ARG A 23 9.55 18.41 2.10
CA ARG A 23 10.91 18.02 1.67
C ARG A 23 11.04 17.73 0.16
N TRP A 24 9.90 17.47 -0.49
CA TRP A 24 9.79 17.18 -1.92
C TRP A 24 9.37 18.39 -2.77
N GLN A 25 9.19 19.56 -2.15
CA GLN A 25 8.78 20.77 -2.83
C GLN A 25 9.75 21.15 -3.95
N GLY A 26 9.19 21.45 -5.13
CA GLY A 26 9.97 21.76 -6.33
C GLY A 26 10.65 20.55 -7.00
N LYS A 27 10.59 19.36 -6.41
CA LYS A 27 11.21 18.13 -6.95
C LYS A 27 10.21 17.19 -7.60
N ILE A 28 8.96 17.13 -7.11
CA ILE A 28 7.94 16.21 -7.65
C ILE A 28 7.25 16.82 -8.86
N LEU A 29 7.32 16.10 -9.98
CA LEU A 29 6.69 16.49 -11.24
C LEU A 29 5.49 15.57 -11.56
N PRO A 30 4.43 16.07 -12.21
CA PRO A 30 3.29 15.24 -12.62
C PRO A 30 3.67 14.03 -13.47
N VAL A 31 4.72 14.17 -14.29
CA VAL A 31 5.22 13.11 -15.19
C VAL A 31 5.69 11.86 -14.42
N TYR A 32 6.07 11.99 -13.15
CA TYR A 32 6.49 10.86 -12.31
C TYR A 32 5.37 9.89 -11.95
N PHE A 33 4.11 10.30 -12.13
CA PHE A 33 2.94 9.44 -11.92
C PHE A 33 2.50 8.70 -13.20
N ASP A 34 3.23 8.89 -14.30
CA ASP A 34 3.02 8.20 -15.58
C ASP A 34 4.05 7.09 -15.76
N PRO A 35 3.67 5.80 -15.83
CA PRO A 35 4.58 4.71 -16.11
C PRO A 35 5.38 4.90 -17.39
N ASP A 36 4.80 5.52 -18.42
CA ASP A 36 5.45 5.68 -19.72
C ASP A 36 6.71 6.56 -19.64
N HIS A 37 6.76 7.48 -18.68
CA HIS A 37 7.96 8.24 -18.35
C HIS A 37 9.13 7.35 -17.90
N TRP A 38 8.81 6.28 -17.18
CA TRP A 38 9.78 5.40 -16.56
C TRP A 38 10.20 4.23 -17.44
N GLN A 39 9.41 3.88 -18.47
CA GLN A 39 9.66 2.70 -19.31
C GLN A 39 11.02 2.73 -20.03
N ALA A 40 11.57 3.93 -20.31
CA ALA A 40 12.87 4.08 -20.93
C ALA A 40 14.05 3.97 -19.94
N SER A 41 13.78 4.00 -18.63
CA SER A 41 14.83 3.90 -17.61
C SER A 41 15.21 2.42 -17.36
N PRO A 42 16.51 2.07 -17.39
CA PRO A 42 16.96 0.70 -17.16
C PRO A 42 16.66 0.20 -15.74
N ASP A 43 16.47 1.11 -14.77
CA ASP A 43 16.19 0.77 -13.37
C ASP A 43 14.71 0.49 -13.09
N THR A 44 13.85 0.62 -14.10
CA THR A 44 12.40 0.40 -13.96
C THR A 44 12.07 -1.08 -13.97
N GLU A 45 11.46 -1.55 -12.89
CA GLU A 45 11.05 -2.95 -12.72
C GLU A 45 9.54 -3.05 -12.49
N ILE A 46 8.88 -4.03 -13.13
CA ILE A 46 7.48 -4.31 -12.84
C ILE A 46 7.40 -5.26 -11.64
N LEU A 47 7.00 -4.73 -10.49
CA LEU A 47 6.91 -5.49 -9.24
C LEU A 47 5.67 -6.39 -9.18
N ALA A 48 4.55 -5.94 -9.76
CA ALA A 48 3.30 -6.71 -9.77
C ALA A 48 2.45 -6.38 -11.01
N LYS A 49 1.84 -7.41 -11.60
CA LYS A 49 0.89 -7.30 -12.72
C LYS A 49 -0.50 -7.74 -12.23
N GLY A 50 -1.54 -6.92 -12.43
CA GLY A 50 -2.90 -7.22 -11.95
C GLY A 50 -3.88 -6.04 -11.99
N ARG A 51 -4.75 -5.93 -10.96
CA ARG A 51 -5.78 -4.86 -10.83
C ARG A 51 -5.21 -3.43 -10.76
N GLY A 52 -3.89 -3.29 -10.67
CA GLY A 52 -3.09 -2.10 -10.94
C GLY A 52 -1.66 -2.58 -11.17
N THR A 53 -0.96 -2.08 -12.19
CA THR A 53 0.47 -2.40 -12.36
C THR A 53 1.26 -1.57 -11.36
N THR A 54 2.17 -2.21 -10.66
CA THR A 54 3.07 -1.58 -9.70
C THR A 54 4.48 -1.58 -10.27
N TYR A 55 5.12 -0.41 -10.28
CA TYR A 55 6.44 -0.21 -10.86
C TYR A 55 7.40 0.21 -9.75
N LYS A 56 8.60 -0.38 -9.72
CA LYS A 56 9.76 0.21 -9.06
C LYS A 56 10.33 1.25 -10.03
N VAL A 57 10.55 2.45 -9.53
CA VAL A 57 11.07 3.58 -10.31
C VAL A 57 12.18 4.27 -9.52
N GLN A 58 13.18 4.81 -10.21
CA GLN A 58 14.33 5.44 -9.59
C GLN A 58 14.43 6.90 -10.06
N CYS A 59 14.37 7.84 -9.12
CA CYS A 59 14.58 9.26 -9.42
C CYS A 59 16.05 9.62 -9.30
N GLU A 60 16.53 10.56 -10.11
CA GLU A 60 17.93 11.00 -10.11
C GLU A 60 18.33 11.72 -8.80
N PHE A 61 17.39 12.43 -8.17
CA PHE A 61 17.65 13.26 -6.99
C PHE A 61 17.44 12.56 -5.64
N ASP A 62 17.01 11.29 -5.62
CA ASP A 62 16.82 10.52 -4.41
C ASP A 62 17.53 9.18 -4.54
N ARG A 63 18.40 8.85 -3.59
CA ARG A 63 19.19 7.61 -3.63
C ARG A 63 18.35 6.34 -3.49
N HIS A 64 17.11 6.43 -3.01
CA HIS A 64 16.26 5.24 -2.86
C HIS A 64 15.16 5.22 -3.90
N ALA A 65 14.92 4.04 -4.47
CA ALA A 65 13.82 3.80 -5.39
C ALA A 65 12.46 4.02 -4.73
N TRP A 66 11.47 4.26 -5.57
CA TRP A 66 10.07 4.40 -5.20
C TRP A 66 9.21 3.33 -5.87
N VAL A 67 8.01 3.15 -5.33
CA VAL A 67 6.97 2.31 -5.87
C VAL A 67 5.87 3.21 -6.43
N LEU A 68 5.67 3.16 -7.74
CA LEU A 68 4.55 3.81 -8.43
C LEU A 68 3.38 2.82 -8.55
N ARG A 69 2.24 3.18 -7.94
CA ARG A 69 0.98 2.46 -8.07
C ARG A 69 -0.09 3.36 -8.66
N GLN A 70 -0.67 2.93 -9.79
CA GLN A 70 -1.83 3.57 -10.39
C GLN A 70 -3.12 2.88 -9.94
N TYR A 71 -4.10 3.66 -9.47
CA TYR A 71 -5.40 3.12 -9.05
C TYR A 71 -6.24 2.79 -10.28
N ARG A 72 -6.71 1.54 -10.41
CA ARG A 72 -7.63 1.11 -11.47
C ARG A 72 -8.88 0.44 -10.87
N ARG A 73 -9.99 0.46 -11.62
CA ARG A 73 -11.24 -0.26 -11.25
C ARG A 73 -11.24 -1.67 -11.85
N GLY A 74 -11.69 -2.68 -11.11
CA GLY A 74 -11.91 -4.06 -11.61
C GLY A 74 -13.41 -4.38 -11.83
N GLY A 75 -13.72 -5.34 -12.72
CA GLY A 75 -15.09 -5.83 -13.04
C GLY A 75 -15.35 -6.03 -14.54
N LEU A 76 -16.37 -6.81 -14.93
CA LEU A 76 -16.69 -7.16 -16.34
C LEU A 76 -17.03 -5.95 -17.23
N PHE A 77 -17.53 -4.86 -16.66
CA PHE A 77 -17.73 -3.56 -17.35
C PHE A 77 -16.43 -2.74 -17.52
N GLY A 78 -15.29 -3.32 -17.15
CA GLY A 78 -13.98 -2.68 -17.06
C GLY A 78 -13.22 -2.50 -18.38
N ARG A 79 -13.87 -2.41 -19.54
CA ARG A 79 -13.17 -2.16 -20.82
C ARG A 79 -13.13 -0.70 -21.27
N VAL A 80 -14.02 0.18 -20.79
CA VAL A 80 -14.12 1.58 -21.28
C VAL A 80 -13.84 2.66 -20.21
N ILE A 81 -13.98 2.35 -18.91
CA ILE A 81 -13.77 3.31 -17.79
C ILE A 81 -12.75 2.72 -16.79
N LYS A 82 -11.54 2.40 -17.26
CA LYS A 82 -10.55 1.62 -16.50
C LYS A 82 -9.92 2.32 -15.29
N GLN A 83 -9.95 3.66 -15.25
CA GLN A 83 -9.10 4.43 -14.30
C GLN A 83 -9.85 5.54 -13.54
N SER A 84 -11.17 5.67 -13.74
CA SER A 84 -11.91 6.86 -13.34
C SER A 84 -12.85 6.59 -12.17
N TYR A 85 -12.72 7.33 -11.07
CA TYR A 85 -13.57 7.29 -9.87
C TYR A 85 -14.46 8.53 -9.82
N PHE A 86 -15.69 8.41 -9.30
CA PHE A 86 -16.54 9.58 -9.10
C PHE A 86 -15.94 10.49 -8.03
N PHE A 87 -15.88 11.78 -8.31
CA PHE A 87 -15.35 12.76 -7.37
C PHE A 87 -16.46 13.29 -6.48
N SER A 88 -16.43 12.91 -5.21
CA SER A 88 -17.36 13.36 -4.17
C SER A 88 -16.66 14.21 -3.10
N GLY A 89 -15.48 14.74 -3.41
CA GLY A 89 -14.65 15.53 -2.50
C GLY A 89 -13.21 15.02 -2.46
N GLU A 90 -12.26 15.94 -2.23
CA GLU A 90 -10.82 15.62 -2.23
C GLU A 90 -10.43 14.68 -1.09
N SER A 91 -11.04 14.82 0.09
CA SER A 91 -10.81 13.92 1.23
C SER A 91 -11.14 12.46 0.92
N ARG A 92 -11.97 12.19 -0.09
CA ARG A 92 -12.36 10.85 -0.55
C ARG A 92 -11.53 10.35 -1.74
N VAL A 93 -10.60 11.16 -2.26
CA VAL A 93 -9.69 10.72 -3.32
C VAL A 93 -8.76 9.66 -2.74
N ARG A 94 -8.86 8.44 -3.26
CA ARG A 94 -8.15 7.26 -2.73
C ARG A 94 -6.65 7.47 -2.52
N SER A 95 -5.94 8.05 -3.49
CA SER A 95 -4.50 8.32 -3.35
C SER A 95 -4.17 9.31 -2.24
N PHE A 96 -5.01 10.33 -2.03
CA PHE A 96 -4.80 11.33 -0.99
C PHE A 96 -5.16 10.76 0.39
N ALA A 97 -6.28 10.04 0.49
CA ALA A 97 -6.68 9.36 1.72
C ALA A 97 -5.62 8.36 2.18
N GLU A 98 -5.09 7.55 1.26
CA GLU A 98 -4.03 6.59 1.57
C GLU A 98 -2.70 7.28 1.92
N TRP A 99 -2.30 8.33 1.18
CA TRP A 99 -1.08 9.07 1.49
C TRP A 99 -1.12 9.68 2.90
N ARG A 100 -2.23 10.31 3.28
CA ARG A 100 -2.41 10.89 4.63
C ARG A 100 -2.44 9.83 5.72
N LEU A 101 -3.07 8.69 5.44
CA LEU A 101 -3.07 7.55 6.35
C LEU A 101 -1.65 7.02 6.57
N LEU A 102 -0.91 6.77 5.48
CA LEU A 102 0.49 6.35 5.56
C LEU A 102 1.32 7.37 6.34
N GLN A 103 1.15 8.66 6.07
CA GLN A 103 1.88 9.73 6.77
C GLN A 103 1.63 9.65 8.29
N SER A 104 0.35 9.55 8.68
CA SER A 104 -0.06 9.49 10.10
C SER A 104 0.49 8.26 10.83
N LEU A 105 0.54 7.11 10.15
CA LEU A 105 1.08 5.87 10.71
C LEU A 105 2.62 5.90 10.77
N ARG A 106 3.27 6.49 9.76
CA ARG A 106 4.73 6.65 9.74
C ARG A 106 5.24 7.60 10.82
N GLU A 107 4.50 8.64 11.15
CA GLU A 107 4.84 9.54 12.27
C GLU A 107 4.76 8.85 13.65
N GLN A 108 4.14 7.66 13.71
CA GLN A 108 4.10 6.76 14.87
C GLN A 108 5.08 5.59 14.75
N ASP A 109 6.01 5.62 13.79
CA ASP A 109 6.97 4.55 13.49
C ASP A 109 6.34 3.17 13.21
N LEU A 110 5.08 3.16 12.73
CA LEU A 110 4.36 1.93 12.45
C LEU A 110 4.85 1.23 11.16
N PRO A 111 4.70 -0.10 11.05
CA PRO A 111 5.26 -0.93 9.97
C PRO A 111 4.48 -0.79 8.65
N VAL A 112 4.51 0.41 8.07
CA VAL A 112 3.90 0.75 6.77
C VAL A 112 4.96 1.42 5.88
N PRO A 113 4.79 1.44 4.54
CA PRO A 113 5.75 2.09 3.67
C PRO A 113 5.73 3.62 3.86
N GLU A 114 6.88 4.25 3.67
CA GLU A 114 6.98 5.70 3.69
C GLU A 114 6.27 6.30 2.47
N PRO A 115 5.27 7.19 2.65
CA PRO A 115 4.65 7.86 1.52
C PRO A 115 5.58 8.94 0.96
N VAL A 116 5.67 9.02 -0.36
CA VAL A 116 6.46 10.05 -1.06
C VAL A 116 5.52 11.14 -1.55
N ALA A 117 4.59 10.77 -2.43
CA ALA A 117 3.65 11.71 -3.03
C ALA A 117 2.39 10.98 -3.52
N ALA A 118 1.30 11.71 -3.66
CA ALA A 118 0.06 11.25 -4.27
C ALA A 118 -0.41 12.26 -5.31
N MET A 119 -1.10 11.78 -6.33
CA MET A 119 -1.69 12.61 -7.37
C MET A 119 -3.11 12.17 -7.67
N TYR A 120 -3.95 13.12 -8.06
CA TYR A 120 -5.12 12.84 -8.87
C TYR A 120 -5.27 13.82 -10.03
N PHE A 121 -5.94 13.35 -11.07
CA PHE A 121 -6.25 14.09 -12.28
C PHE A 121 -7.77 14.16 -12.49
N ARG A 122 -8.32 15.36 -12.62
CA ARG A 122 -9.76 15.58 -12.80
C ARG A 122 -10.17 15.38 -14.26
N LEU A 123 -11.22 14.58 -14.45
CA LEU A 123 -11.86 14.28 -15.72
C LEU A 123 -13.37 14.56 -15.59
N GLY A 124 -13.74 15.84 -15.53
CA GLY A 124 -15.13 16.25 -15.27
C GLY A 124 -15.62 15.74 -13.91
N PRO A 125 -16.71 14.95 -13.83
CA PRO A 125 -17.20 14.38 -12.57
C PRO A 125 -16.32 13.24 -12.05
N TYR A 126 -15.34 12.78 -12.83
CA TYR A 126 -14.46 11.69 -12.45
C TYR A 126 -13.03 12.14 -12.12
N TYR A 127 -12.22 11.24 -11.58
CA TYR A 127 -10.78 11.42 -11.41
C TYR A 127 -9.99 10.12 -11.62
N ARG A 128 -8.73 10.25 -12.07
CA ARG A 128 -7.71 9.19 -12.01
C ARG A 128 -6.72 9.49 -10.90
N ALA A 129 -6.08 8.47 -10.33
CA ALA A 129 -5.18 8.67 -9.19
C ALA A 129 -3.97 7.73 -9.25
N ALA A 130 -2.88 8.17 -8.65
CA ALA A 130 -1.65 7.41 -8.46
C ALA A 130 -0.99 7.80 -7.13
N ILE A 131 -0.18 6.91 -6.58
CA ILE A 131 0.61 7.13 -5.37
C ILE A 131 2.04 6.64 -5.59
N LEU A 132 2.98 7.36 -4.99
CA LEU A 132 4.38 7.03 -4.86
C LEU A 132 4.69 6.76 -3.38
N THR A 133 5.28 5.60 -3.10
CA THR A 133 5.80 5.24 -1.77
C THR A 133 7.26 4.84 -1.89
N ARG A 134 8.01 4.82 -0.78
CA ARG A 134 9.37 4.29 -0.75
C ARG A 134 9.37 2.80 -1.14
N TYR A 135 10.31 2.40 -1.98
CA TYR A 135 10.58 1.00 -2.27
C TYR A 135 11.36 0.37 -1.12
N ILE A 136 10.97 -0.84 -0.74
CA ILE A 136 11.60 -1.61 0.34
C ILE A 136 12.38 -2.74 -0.33
N PRO A 137 13.73 -2.65 -0.38
CA PRO A 137 14.56 -3.59 -1.11
C PRO A 137 14.57 -4.96 -0.43
N GLU A 138 14.90 -6.00 -1.21
CA GLU A 138 15.14 -7.36 -0.70
C GLU A 138 13.97 -7.95 0.11
N THR A 139 12.74 -7.55 -0.23
CA THR A 139 11.53 -8.06 0.40
C THR A 139 10.91 -9.22 -0.37
N ARG A 140 10.25 -10.11 0.37
CA ARG A 140 9.32 -11.10 -0.15
C ARG A 140 7.97 -10.91 0.50
N THR A 141 6.90 -11.15 -0.26
CA THR A 141 5.56 -11.22 0.34
C THR A 141 5.42 -12.48 1.19
N LEU A 142 4.58 -12.46 2.22
CA LEU A 142 4.23 -13.66 2.99
C LEU A 142 3.73 -14.78 2.06
N SER A 143 2.96 -14.44 1.02
CA SER A 143 2.49 -15.40 0.02
C SER A 143 3.63 -16.13 -0.69
N GLN A 144 4.71 -15.44 -1.05
CA GLN A 144 5.87 -16.06 -1.70
C GLN A 144 6.63 -16.98 -0.75
N LEU A 145 6.73 -16.63 0.54
CA LEU A 145 7.38 -17.47 1.56
C LEU A 145 6.56 -18.75 1.81
N LEU A 146 5.24 -18.63 1.87
CA LEU A 146 4.31 -19.73 2.04
C LEU A 146 4.35 -20.73 0.88
N SER A 147 4.59 -20.26 -0.36
CA SER A 147 4.66 -21.14 -1.53
C SER A 147 6.02 -21.81 -1.76
N LYS A 148 7.13 -21.26 -1.23
CA LYS A 148 8.51 -21.71 -1.50
C LYS A 148 9.21 -22.41 -0.32
N GLN A 149 8.46 -22.84 0.70
CA GLN A 149 9.01 -23.46 1.92
C GLN A 149 10.12 -22.62 2.59
N GLY A 150 9.95 -21.29 2.68
CA GLY A 150 10.87 -20.41 3.42
C GLY A 150 10.55 -20.36 4.91
N ASN A 151 11.52 -20.03 5.77
CA ASN A 151 11.22 -19.69 7.17
C ASN A 151 10.30 -18.46 7.22
N ILE A 152 9.30 -18.45 8.11
CA ILE A 152 8.33 -17.35 8.22
C ILE A 152 8.39 -16.80 9.64
N PRO A 153 8.66 -15.50 9.83
CA PRO A 153 8.71 -14.89 11.16
C PRO A 153 7.30 -14.57 11.68
N TRP A 154 6.52 -15.59 12.04
CA TRP A 154 5.12 -15.43 12.46
C TRP A 154 4.95 -14.46 13.63
N SER A 155 5.85 -14.51 14.62
CA SER A 155 5.86 -13.57 15.75
C SER A 155 6.07 -12.11 15.31
N GLY A 156 6.99 -11.86 14.38
CA GLY A 156 7.22 -10.53 13.81
C GLY A 156 6.01 -10.01 13.03
N ILE A 157 5.36 -10.88 12.26
CA ILE A 157 4.14 -10.54 11.51
C ILE A 157 3.00 -10.22 12.48
N ALA A 158 2.84 -11.02 13.53
CA ALA A 158 1.84 -10.80 14.58
C ALA A 158 2.04 -9.47 15.29
N THR A 159 3.28 -9.16 15.68
CA THR A 159 3.66 -7.90 16.33
C THR A 159 3.34 -6.71 15.43
N ALA A 160 3.72 -6.77 14.15
CA ALA A 160 3.47 -5.68 13.21
C ALA A 160 1.96 -5.41 13.00
N ILE A 161 1.16 -6.47 12.84
CA ILE A 161 -0.30 -6.34 12.70
C ILE A 161 -0.93 -5.85 14.01
N HIS A 162 -0.45 -6.33 15.17
CA HIS A 162 -0.91 -5.87 16.47
C HIS A 162 -0.66 -4.37 16.64
N GLN A 163 0.54 -3.88 16.34
CA GLN A 163 0.87 -2.45 16.42
C GLN A 163 -0.10 -1.59 15.59
N LEU A 164 -0.41 -2.03 14.37
CA LEU A 164 -1.36 -1.33 13.49
C LEU A 164 -2.79 -1.36 14.05
N HIS A 165 -3.27 -2.52 14.50
CA HIS A 165 -4.59 -2.65 15.12
C HIS A 165 -4.69 -1.80 16.40
N ARG A 166 -3.67 -1.80 17.25
CA ARG A 166 -3.60 -0.99 18.47
C ARG A 166 -3.63 0.51 18.17
N ALA A 167 -3.03 0.94 17.06
CA ALA A 167 -3.13 2.32 16.59
C ALA A 167 -4.53 2.70 16.06
N GLY A 168 -5.42 1.73 15.87
CA GLY A 168 -6.78 1.92 15.35
C GLY A 168 -6.91 1.71 13.84
N LEU A 169 -5.95 1.03 13.20
CA LEU A 169 -6.03 0.69 11.78
C LEU A 169 -6.95 -0.51 11.54
N ILE A 170 -7.89 -0.36 10.62
CA ILE A 170 -8.63 -1.45 9.99
C ILE A 170 -8.15 -1.57 8.56
N HIS A 171 -7.42 -2.63 8.23
CA HIS A 171 -6.87 -2.78 6.90
C HIS A 171 -7.97 -3.15 5.88
N GLY A 172 -8.03 -2.44 4.76
CA GLY A 172 -9.07 -2.58 3.74
C GLY A 172 -9.09 -3.96 3.08
N ASP A 173 -7.90 -4.56 2.89
CA ASP A 173 -7.73 -5.91 2.36
C ASP A 173 -6.53 -6.68 2.93
N LEU A 174 -6.54 -7.01 4.23
CA LEU A 174 -5.41 -7.72 4.86
C LEU A 174 -5.30 -9.14 4.31
N ASN A 175 -4.22 -9.43 3.59
CA ASN A 175 -3.97 -10.72 2.95
C ASN A 175 -2.45 -10.98 2.85
N ALA A 176 -2.06 -12.22 2.52
CA ALA A 176 -0.65 -12.64 2.50
C ALA A 176 0.19 -11.98 1.39
N HIS A 177 -0.42 -11.36 0.38
CA HIS A 177 0.29 -10.60 -0.65
C HIS A 177 0.65 -9.18 -0.17
N ASN A 178 -0.06 -8.67 0.84
CA ASN A 178 0.08 -7.31 1.37
C ASN A 178 1.00 -7.22 2.60
N ILE A 179 1.72 -8.30 2.92
CA ILE A 179 2.69 -8.36 4.01
C ILE A 179 4.05 -8.61 3.38
N LEU A 180 4.96 -7.65 3.48
CA LEU A 180 6.34 -7.75 3.04
C LEU A 180 7.24 -8.11 4.23
N ILE A 181 8.19 -9.01 4.00
CA ILE A 181 9.21 -9.43 4.94
C ILE A 181 10.57 -9.23 4.25
N ASP A 182 11.47 -8.47 4.88
CA ASP A 182 12.84 -8.29 4.39
C ASP A 182 13.79 -9.39 4.90
N LYS A 183 15.06 -9.35 4.48
CA LYS A 183 16.08 -10.33 4.90
C LYS A 183 16.40 -10.33 6.41
N ASN A 184 16.00 -9.30 7.13
CA ASN A 184 16.21 -9.15 8.58
C ASN A 184 14.92 -9.49 9.35
N ASP A 185 13.96 -10.17 8.71
CA ASP A 185 12.63 -10.48 9.25
C ASP A 185 11.80 -9.25 9.66
N SER A 186 12.16 -8.05 9.16
CA SER A 186 11.37 -6.84 9.39
C SER A 186 10.12 -6.87 8.51
N VAL A 187 8.98 -6.63 9.15
CA VAL A 187 7.67 -6.73 8.50
C VAL A 187 7.14 -5.34 8.12
N THR A 188 6.61 -5.22 6.91
CA THR A 188 5.86 -4.04 6.48
C THR A 188 4.52 -4.45 5.87
N VAL A 189 3.44 -3.81 6.30
CA VAL A 189 2.11 -3.97 5.72
C VAL A 189 1.87 -2.90 4.67
N ILE A 190 1.52 -3.32 3.45
CA ILE A 190 1.35 -2.45 2.28
C ILE A 190 -0.10 -2.45 1.77
N ASP A 191 -0.42 -1.56 0.84
CA ASP A 191 -1.76 -1.41 0.22
C ASP A 191 -2.86 -1.06 1.23
N LEU A 192 -2.74 0.14 1.82
CA LEU A 192 -3.74 0.68 2.76
C LEU A 192 -4.94 1.31 2.05
N ASP A 193 -5.15 0.98 0.78
CA ASP A 193 -6.26 1.47 -0.01
C ASP A 193 -7.59 0.97 0.58
N LYS A 194 -8.52 1.90 0.84
CA LYS A 194 -9.79 1.65 1.58
C LYS A 194 -9.62 1.20 3.04
N SER A 195 -8.44 1.33 3.62
CA SER A 195 -8.28 1.12 5.06
C SER A 195 -8.98 2.24 5.85
N GLY A 196 -9.50 1.89 7.01
CA GLY A 196 -10.06 2.83 7.98
C GLY A 196 -9.06 3.09 9.10
N TYR A 197 -9.10 4.30 9.68
CA TYR A 197 -8.25 4.68 10.81
C TYR A 197 -9.09 5.41 11.86
N LEU A 198 -9.27 4.78 13.00
CA LEU A 198 -10.13 5.25 14.10
C LEU A 198 -9.40 5.04 15.44
N PRO A 199 -8.37 5.86 15.73
CA PRO A 199 -7.62 5.76 16.98
C PRO A 199 -8.51 6.00 18.20
N GLY A 200 -8.28 5.22 19.27
CA GLY A 200 -9.05 5.31 20.52
C GLY A 200 -10.44 4.67 20.50
N ILE A 201 -10.84 4.06 19.39
CA ILE A 201 -12.11 3.32 19.27
C ILE A 201 -11.87 1.83 19.48
N ASP A 202 -12.77 1.15 20.19
CA ASP A 202 -12.75 -0.31 20.25
C ASP A 202 -13.17 -0.90 18.89
N LEU A 203 -12.21 -1.56 18.25
CA LEU A 203 -12.34 -2.15 16.93
C LEU A 203 -12.17 -3.68 16.96
N SER A 204 -12.35 -4.31 18.12
CA SER A 204 -12.09 -5.74 18.32
C SER A 204 -12.79 -6.64 17.29
N SER A 205 -14.03 -6.33 16.91
CA SER A 205 -14.78 -7.07 15.88
C SER A 205 -14.15 -6.92 14.48
N GLN A 206 -13.73 -5.70 14.12
CA GLN A 206 -13.12 -5.38 12.83
C GLN A 206 -11.70 -5.95 12.72
N HIS A 207 -10.93 -5.92 13.81
CA HIS A 207 -9.63 -6.58 13.91
C HIS A 207 -9.76 -8.10 13.78
N ARG A 208 -10.74 -8.71 14.44
CA ARG A 208 -11.04 -10.14 14.26
C ARG A 208 -11.35 -10.47 12.79
N ALA A 209 -12.18 -9.67 12.13
CA ALA A 209 -12.48 -9.85 10.71
C ALA A 209 -11.25 -9.66 9.80
N ASN A 210 -10.29 -8.80 10.18
CA ASN A 210 -9.00 -8.65 9.50
C ASN A 210 -8.17 -9.93 9.61
N LEU A 211 -8.04 -10.47 10.82
CA LEU A 211 -7.31 -11.72 11.08
C LEU A 211 -7.95 -12.92 10.36
N GLU A 212 -9.29 -13.03 10.38
CA GLU A 212 -10.03 -14.08 9.65
C GLU A 212 -9.81 -13.98 8.13
N ARG A 213 -9.68 -12.76 7.58
CA ARG A 213 -9.34 -12.57 6.16
C ARG A 213 -7.91 -12.99 5.86
N LEU A 214 -6.96 -12.61 6.72
CA LEU A 214 -5.57 -13.02 6.59
C LEU A 214 -5.43 -14.54 6.64
N GLN A 215 -6.08 -15.21 7.60
CA GLN A 215 -6.08 -16.66 7.74
C GLN A 215 -6.55 -17.36 6.46
N ARG A 216 -7.69 -16.93 5.91
CA ARG A 216 -8.21 -17.46 4.64
C ARG A 216 -7.23 -17.26 3.49
N SER A 217 -6.54 -16.11 3.45
CA SER A 217 -5.51 -15.86 2.44
C SER A 217 -4.30 -16.76 2.61
N VAL A 218 -3.84 -16.98 3.84
CA VAL A 218 -2.70 -17.86 4.16
C VAL A 218 -3.02 -19.28 3.73
N ASN A 219 -4.17 -19.82 4.16
CA ASN A 219 -4.60 -21.18 3.82
C ASN A 219 -4.74 -21.37 2.30
N LYS A 220 -5.19 -20.33 1.58
CA LYS A 220 -5.34 -20.38 0.12
C LYS A 220 -4.02 -20.46 -0.64
N VAL A 221 -2.96 -19.82 -0.16
CA VAL A 221 -1.67 -19.70 -0.88
C VAL A 221 -0.58 -20.61 -0.35
N SER A 222 -0.78 -21.20 0.83
CA SER A 222 0.17 -22.10 1.46
C SER A 222 0.24 -23.44 0.72
N THR A 223 1.46 -23.89 0.44
CA THR A 223 1.75 -25.23 -0.11
C THR A 223 2.22 -26.19 0.97
N ARG A 224 2.20 -25.76 2.25
CA ARG A 224 2.63 -26.55 3.41
C ARG A 224 1.55 -27.58 3.82
N PRO A 225 1.90 -28.69 4.47
CA PRO A 225 0.91 -29.61 5.05
C PRO A 225 -0.04 -28.91 6.02
N GLU A 226 -1.30 -29.37 6.09
CA GLU A 226 -2.34 -28.76 6.92
C GLU A 226 -1.96 -28.66 8.40
N GLN A 227 -1.29 -29.69 8.96
CA GLN A 227 -0.81 -29.67 10.34
C GLN A 227 0.22 -28.54 10.57
N THR A 228 1.10 -28.30 9.59
CA THR A 228 2.07 -27.20 9.66
C THR A 228 1.36 -25.86 9.57
N GLN A 229 0.37 -25.71 8.68
CA GLN A 229 -0.41 -24.48 8.56
C GLN A 229 -1.15 -24.14 9.86
N GLN A 230 -1.73 -25.15 10.53
CA GLN A 230 -2.38 -24.94 11.82
C GLN A 230 -1.38 -24.48 12.89
N LYS A 231 -0.23 -25.15 12.99
CA LYS A 231 0.83 -24.77 13.93
C LYS A 231 1.36 -23.36 13.68
N ASP A 232 1.62 -23.03 12.42
CA ASP A 232 2.03 -21.71 11.95
C ASP A 232 1.03 -20.63 12.39
N TRP A 233 -0.27 -20.91 12.21
CA TRP A 233 -1.33 -19.98 12.58
C TRP A 233 -1.51 -19.86 14.10
N ASP A 234 -1.36 -20.94 14.84
CA ASP A 234 -1.41 -20.94 16.30
C ASP A 234 -0.26 -20.13 16.91
N GLU A 235 0.95 -20.23 16.33
CA GLU A 235 2.10 -19.38 16.68
C GLU A 235 1.78 -17.90 16.45
N PHE A 236 1.26 -17.57 15.27
CA PHE A 236 0.85 -16.21 14.93
C PHE A 236 -0.20 -15.65 15.91
N ILE A 237 -1.27 -16.39 16.20
CA ILE A 237 -2.33 -15.94 17.11
C ILE A 237 -1.83 -15.80 18.55
N SER A 238 -0.98 -16.73 19.01
CA SER A 238 -0.35 -16.64 20.32
C SER A 238 0.48 -15.37 20.45
N ALA A 239 1.36 -15.09 19.48
CA ALA A 239 2.16 -13.87 19.45
C ALA A 239 1.30 -12.61 19.38
N TYR A 240 0.22 -12.61 18.58
CA TYR A 240 -0.67 -11.46 18.42
C TYR A 240 -1.38 -11.08 19.72
N ARG A 241 -1.75 -12.08 20.54
CA ARG A 241 -2.41 -11.88 21.84
C ARG A 241 -1.46 -11.43 22.95
N ASN A 242 -0.17 -11.75 22.82
CA ASN A 242 0.87 -11.46 23.82
C ASN A 242 1.69 -10.20 23.50
N SER A 243 1.41 -9.52 22.39
CA SER A 243 2.08 -8.28 21.96
C SER A 243 1.52 -7.02 22.66
#